data_AF-A0A2V1EBC6-F1
#
_entry.id   AF-A0A2V1EBC6-F1
#
_cell.length_a   1.000
_cell.length_b   1.000
_cell.length_c   1.000
_cell.angle_alpha   90.00
_cell.angle_beta   90.00
_cell.angle_gamma   90.00
#
_symmetry.space_group_name_H-M   'P 1'
#
loop_
_entity.id
_entity.type
_entity.pdbx_description
1 polymer ?
#
loop_
_entity_poly.entity_id
_entity_poly.type
_entity_poly.pdbx_seq_one_letter_code
_entity_poly.pdbx_strand_id
1 'polypeptide(L)'
;MATPPPAGKTEAKLLLRTLPLEYEFRKDTYGEQVGTEVNDKSRDGTSWLKLGANVTTAMALNEVAASQGRGFFLHLPSRETNSRFAGKGRNPPAPGPLYPNLVYMDYAWAGNSRERFAATPQRARYLVSNALMNPPLGNTPLHSIQYARHKNVPLYMTPRPSLIILQIESFYVVPSTEAVEALRLKSKADGRLPGLRAAWDGDHRHLEPYRCNDVESLYSRILELCSRPTATMTAEELHRILPRPPPWHDGTPLGTVEVVKDNASGPSSKRGARYTRGKR
;
A
#
# COMPACT_ATOMS: atom_id res chain seq x y z
N MET A 1 22.61 -3.46 52.29
CA MET A 1 22.77 -3.11 50.87
C MET A 1 21.96 -4.11 50.07
N ALA A 2 20.91 -3.66 49.38
CA ALA A 2 20.04 -4.54 48.60
C ALA A 2 20.69 -4.87 47.26
N THR A 3 20.81 -6.16 46.96
CA THR A 3 21.30 -6.68 45.69
C THR A 3 20.35 -6.27 44.55
N PRO A 4 20.86 -5.72 43.44
CA PRO A 4 20.01 -5.40 42.30
C PRO A 4 19.42 -6.70 41.72
N PRO A 5 18.17 -6.66 41.23
CA PRO A 5 17.56 -7.82 40.59
C PRO A 5 18.36 -8.20 39.34
N PRO A 6 18.44 -9.51 39.02
CA PRO A 6 19.16 -9.96 37.83
C PRO A 6 18.53 -9.33 36.59
N ALA A 7 19.35 -8.69 35.77
CA ALA A 7 18.97 -8.21 34.46
C ALA A 7 18.47 -9.41 33.64
N GLY A 8 17.15 -9.57 33.58
CA GLY A 8 16.52 -10.55 32.71
C GLY A 8 17.01 -10.29 31.30
N LYS A 9 17.76 -11.24 30.74
CA LYS A 9 18.10 -11.28 29.32
C LYS A 9 16.78 -11.38 28.56
N THR A 10 16.16 -10.23 28.27
CA THR A 10 15.15 -10.15 27.25
C THR A 10 15.94 -10.39 25.97
N GLU A 11 15.98 -11.65 25.53
CA GLU A 11 16.35 -11.94 24.16
C GLU A 11 15.52 -10.99 23.31
N ALA A 12 16.19 -10.02 22.70
CA ALA A 12 15.59 -9.24 21.64
C ALA A 12 15.33 -10.25 20.52
N LYS A 13 14.19 -10.95 20.60
CA LYS A 13 13.62 -11.65 19.47
C LYS A 13 13.58 -10.58 18.41
N LEU A 14 14.46 -10.70 17.41
CA LEU A 14 14.36 -9.93 16.20
C LEU A 14 12.94 -10.19 15.71
N LEU A 15 12.06 -9.22 15.92
CA LEU A 15 10.63 -9.24 15.59
C LEU A 15 10.51 -9.04 14.09
N LEU A 16 11.07 -10.02 13.43
CA LEU A 16 11.17 -10.17 12.03
C LEU A 16 9.80 -10.80 11.65
N ARG A 17 8.90 -9.99 11.07
CA ARG A 17 7.64 -10.33 10.37
C ARG A 17 7.47 -11.81 9.98
N THR A 18 6.43 -12.48 10.45
CA THR A 18 6.19 -13.91 10.23
C THR A 18 5.29 -14.17 9.02
N LEU A 19 5.72 -13.74 7.84
CA LEU A 19 5.09 -14.18 6.60
C LEU A 19 5.40 -15.67 6.38
N PRO A 20 4.47 -16.46 5.79
CA PRO A 20 4.74 -17.83 5.41
C PRO A 20 5.99 -17.91 4.52
N LEU A 21 6.83 -18.93 4.73
CA LEU A 21 8.07 -19.10 3.96
C LEU A 21 7.77 -19.47 2.50
N GLU A 22 6.71 -20.24 2.29
CA GLU A 22 6.25 -20.75 1.00
C GLU A 22 4.83 -20.24 0.76
N TYR A 23 4.69 -19.17 -0.03
CA TYR A 23 3.40 -18.61 -0.41
C TYR A 23 3.51 -18.03 -1.81
N GLU A 24 2.84 -18.58 -2.81
CA GLU A 24 2.77 -17.93 -4.12
C GLU A 24 1.78 -16.78 -4.06
N PHE A 25 2.25 -15.55 -4.30
CA PHE A 25 1.38 -14.37 -4.28
C PHE A 25 0.55 -14.28 -5.56
N ARG A 26 1.14 -14.68 -6.68
CA ARG A 26 0.45 -14.86 -7.95
C ARG A 26 -0.56 -15.99 -7.82
N LYS A 27 -1.77 -15.73 -8.32
CA LYS A 27 -2.81 -16.72 -8.57
C LYS A 27 -3.21 -16.67 -10.03
N ASP A 28 -3.75 -17.78 -10.52
CA ASP A 28 -4.11 -17.93 -11.92
C ASP A 28 -5.37 -17.14 -12.25
N THR A 29 -6.26 -16.95 -11.28
CA THR A 29 -7.51 -16.22 -11.47
C THR A 29 -7.59 -14.96 -10.62
N TYR A 30 -8.32 -13.95 -11.10
CA TYR A 30 -8.69 -12.78 -10.30
C TYR A 30 -9.33 -13.17 -8.96
N GLY A 31 -10.28 -14.11 -8.98
CA GLY A 31 -11.01 -14.54 -7.78
C GLY A 31 -10.08 -15.04 -6.67
N GLU A 32 -9.14 -15.91 -7.02
CA GLU A 32 -8.11 -16.39 -6.10
C GLU A 32 -7.15 -15.28 -5.67
N GLN A 33 -6.76 -14.40 -6.60
CA GLN A 33 -5.87 -13.29 -6.33
C GLN A 33 -6.45 -12.30 -5.30
N VAL A 34 -7.75 -12.02 -5.39
CA VAL A 34 -8.47 -11.13 -4.48
C VAL A 34 -8.85 -11.83 -3.17
N GLY A 35 -9.17 -13.11 -3.24
CA GLY A 35 -9.46 -13.95 -2.06
C GLY A 35 -8.23 -14.25 -1.20
N THR A 36 -7.03 -14.00 -1.73
CA THR A 36 -5.76 -14.16 -1.01
C THR A 36 -5.70 -13.21 0.19
N GLU A 37 -5.77 -13.79 1.39
CA GLU A 37 -5.54 -13.08 2.64
C GLU A 37 -4.15 -13.42 3.20
N VAL A 38 -3.21 -12.49 3.08
CA VAL A 38 -1.90 -12.64 3.69
C VAL A 38 -1.86 -11.84 4.98
N ASN A 39 -1.60 -12.53 6.08
CA ASN A 39 -1.49 -11.93 7.40
C ASN A 39 -0.01 -11.88 7.83
N ASP A 40 0.41 -10.76 8.37
CA ASP A 40 1.71 -10.56 9.00
C ASP A 40 1.52 -10.37 10.50
N LYS A 41 2.47 -10.77 11.33
CA LYS A 41 2.38 -10.43 12.76
C LYS A 41 2.74 -8.97 12.98
N SER A 42 2.00 -8.31 13.87
CA SER A 42 2.35 -6.99 14.38
C SER A 42 3.73 -7.02 15.03
N ARG A 43 4.31 -5.82 15.20
CA ARG A 43 5.65 -5.66 15.76
C ARG A 43 5.80 -6.30 17.14
N ASP A 44 4.77 -6.28 17.97
CA ASP A 44 4.74 -6.89 19.30
C ASP A 44 4.35 -8.38 19.28
N GLY A 45 4.04 -8.93 18.10
CA GLY A 45 3.67 -10.33 17.92
C GLY A 45 2.29 -10.71 18.44
N THR A 46 1.50 -9.74 18.92
CA THR A 46 0.20 -9.95 19.58
C THR A 46 -0.98 -10.00 18.62
N SER A 47 -0.85 -9.38 17.44
CA SER A 47 -1.93 -9.26 16.47
C SER A 47 -1.49 -9.65 15.07
N TRP A 48 -2.45 -10.09 14.27
CA TRP A 48 -2.25 -10.37 12.86
C TRP A 48 -2.76 -9.19 12.05
N LEU A 49 -1.86 -8.58 11.27
CA LEU A 49 -2.14 -7.49 10.36
C LEU A 49 -2.31 -8.05 8.94
N LYS A 50 -3.53 -7.95 8.41
CA LYS A 50 -3.80 -8.24 7.00
C LYS A 50 -3.00 -7.29 6.11
N LEU A 51 -2.22 -7.84 5.17
CA LEU A 51 -1.51 -7.04 4.17
C LEU A 51 -2.50 -6.27 3.29
N GLY A 52 -2.09 -5.07 2.87
CA GLY A 52 -2.87 -4.27 1.93
C GLY A 52 -2.94 -4.95 0.55
N ALA A 53 -4.04 -4.77 -0.17
CA ALA A 53 -4.19 -5.38 -1.50
C ALA A 53 -3.15 -4.85 -2.50
N ASN A 54 -2.75 -3.57 -2.37
CA ASN A 54 -1.67 -3.02 -3.19
C ASN A 54 -0.35 -3.78 -2.95
N VAL A 55 -0.08 -4.21 -1.71
CA VAL A 55 1.12 -4.98 -1.36
C VAL A 55 1.06 -6.36 -2.00
N THR A 56 -0.03 -7.10 -1.81
CA THR A 56 -0.16 -8.46 -2.37
C THR A 56 -0.12 -8.44 -3.90
N THR A 57 -0.72 -7.42 -4.53
CA THR A 57 -0.65 -7.23 -5.98
C THR A 57 0.76 -6.88 -6.46
N ALA A 58 1.51 -6.02 -5.77
CA ALA A 58 2.92 -5.76 -6.10
C ALA A 58 3.77 -7.04 -6.06
N MET A 59 3.54 -7.89 -5.05
CA MET A 59 4.25 -9.15 -4.91
C MET A 59 3.95 -10.11 -6.06
N ALA A 60 2.67 -10.28 -6.39
CA ALA A 60 2.23 -11.10 -7.52
C ALA A 60 2.79 -10.56 -8.86
N LEU A 61 2.77 -9.23 -9.05
CA LEU A 61 3.35 -8.60 -10.22
C LEU A 61 4.87 -8.80 -10.31
N ASN A 62 5.60 -8.80 -9.20
CA ASN A 62 7.03 -9.08 -9.18
C ASN A 62 7.36 -10.54 -9.49
N GLU A 63 6.49 -11.48 -9.15
CA GLU A 63 6.65 -12.89 -9.57
C GLU A 63 6.51 -13.03 -11.09
N VAL A 64 5.52 -12.36 -11.70
CA VAL A 64 5.38 -12.29 -13.17
C VAL A 64 6.56 -11.53 -13.79
N ALA A 65 6.97 -10.40 -13.22
CA ALA A 65 8.06 -9.59 -13.74
C ALA A 65 9.40 -10.36 -13.75
N ALA A 66 9.67 -11.12 -12.69
CA ALA A 66 10.85 -11.98 -12.61
C ALA A 66 10.79 -13.13 -13.62
N SER A 67 9.61 -13.73 -13.85
CA SER A 67 9.47 -14.78 -14.87
C SER A 67 9.57 -14.25 -16.30
N GLN A 68 9.20 -13.00 -16.55
CA GLN A 68 9.30 -12.33 -17.86
C GLN A 68 10.64 -11.60 -18.06
N GLY A 69 11.42 -11.42 -16.99
CA GLY A 69 12.74 -10.79 -17.04
C GLY A 69 12.71 -9.26 -17.18
N ARG A 70 11.55 -8.62 -17.00
CA ARG A 70 11.42 -7.15 -17.10
C ARG A 70 10.44 -6.56 -16.08
N GLY A 71 10.71 -5.34 -15.66
CA GLY A 71 9.88 -4.58 -14.74
C GLY A 71 10.14 -4.91 -13.27
N PHE A 72 9.86 -3.96 -12.39
CA PHE A 72 9.83 -4.20 -10.94
C PHE A 72 8.83 -3.25 -10.30
N PHE A 73 8.08 -3.76 -9.34
CA PHE A 73 7.01 -3.05 -8.64
C PHE A 73 7.39 -2.87 -7.18
N LEU A 74 7.37 -1.63 -6.70
CA LEU A 74 7.51 -1.34 -5.29
C LEU A 74 6.16 -0.94 -4.71
N HIS A 75 5.86 -1.48 -3.52
CA HIS A 75 4.70 -1.06 -2.74
C HIS A 75 5.09 0.04 -1.76
N LEU A 76 4.12 0.93 -1.54
CA LEU A 76 4.15 1.93 -0.49
C LEU A 76 2.94 1.71 0.43
N PRO A 77 3.01 2.11 1.71
CA PRO A 77 1.84 2.10 2.59
C PRO A 77 0.63 2.77 1.94
N SER A 78 -0.56 2.23 2.16
CA SER A 78 -1.79 2.91 1.76
C SER A 78 -1.88 4.28 2.44
N ARG A 79 -2.52 5.24 1.75
CA ARG A 79 -2.81 6.56 2.32
C ARG A 79 -3.64 6.47 3.61
N GLU A 80 -4.40 5.39 3.78
CA GLU A 80 -5.25 5.14 4.95
C GLU A 80 -4.49 4.59 6.16
N THR A 81 -3.43 3.81 5.91
CA THR A 81 -2.70 3.09 6.95
C THR A 81 -1.84 3.99 7.83
N ASN A 82 -1.41 5.16 7.35
CA ASN A 82 -0.47 6.03 8.10
C ASN A 82 -1.03 6.64 9.39
N SER A 83 -2.34 6.54 9.61
CA SER A 83 -3.01 7.10 10.79
C SER A 83 -2.86 6.29 12.08
N ARG A 84 -2.43 5.02 12.02
CA ARG A 84 -2.54 4.07 13.15
C ARG A 84 -1.23 3.61 13.78
N PHE A 85 -0.06 3.95 13.21
CA PHE A 85 1.19 3.25 13.53
C PHE A 85 2.05 3.87 14.64
N ALA A 86 1.76 5.07 15.13
CA ALA A 86 2.57 5.68 16.17
C ALA A 86 1.73 6.40 17.24
N GLY A 87 2.28 6.47 18.46
CA GLY A 87 1.75 7.26 19.56
C GLY A 87 1.48 8.71 19.14
N LYS A 88 0.58 9.38 19.87
CA LYS A 88 0.18 10.78 19.60
C LYS A 88 1.45 11.66 19.50
N GLY A 89 1.77 12.13 18.29
CA GLY A 89 2.92 13.01 18.03
C GLY A 89 4.03 12.40 17.16
N ARG A 90 4.02 11.09 16.92
CA ARG A 90 5.06 10.40 16.10
C ARG A 90 4.57 9.96 14.72
N ASN A 91 3.30 10.21 14.40
CA ASN A 91 2.75 9.83 13.10
C ASN A 91 3.30 10.75 12.02
N PRO A 92 3.80 10.20 10.90
CA PRO A 92 4.12 11.02 9.76
C PRO A 92 2.86 11.74 9.26
N PRO A 93 2.99 12.89 8.57
CA PRO A 93 1.84 13.56 7.98
C PRO A 93 1.11 12.63 7.02
N ALA A 94 -0.18 12.88 6.82
CA ALA A 94 -0.95 12.18 5.81
C ALA A 94 -0.30 12.38 4.43
N PRO A 95 -0.19 11.32 3.60
CA PRO A 95 0.43 11.48 2.30
C PRO A 95 -0.34 12.45 1.41
N GLY A 96 0.39 13.29 0.69
CA GLY A 96 -0.19 14.27 -0.23
C GLY A 96 -0.69 13.66 -1.56
N PRO A 97 -1.26 14.49 -2.46
CA PRO A 97 -1.82 14.06 -3.74
C PRO A 97 -0.85 13.30 -4.64
N LEU A 98 0.45 13.63 -4.57
CA LEU A 98 1.50 13.02 -5.40
C LEU A 98 1.93 11.63 -4.92
N TYR A 99 1.53 11.21 -3.72
CA TYR A 99 2.06 9.99 -3.11
C TYR A 99 1.46 8.73 -3.74
N PRO A 100 2.23 7.85 -4.39
CA PRO A 100 1.72 6.62 -4.99
C PRO A 100 1.52 5.51 -3.96
N ASN A 101 0.66 4.51 -4.29
CA ASN A 101 0.55 3.27 -3.50
C ASN A 101 1.39 2.14 -4.09
N LEU A 102 1.74 2.28 -5.37
CA LEU A 102 2.57 1.38 -6.15
C LEU A 102 3.42 2.23 -7.08
N VAL A 103 4.67 1.84 -7.29
CA VAL A 103 5.50 2.41 -8.35
C VAL A 103 6.06 1.29 -9.21
N TYR A 104 6.05 1.51 -10.52
CA TYR A 104 6.69 0.65 -11.49
C TYR A 104 8.00 1.28 -11.94
N MET A 105 9.06 0.48 -12.01
CA MET A 105 10.30 0.85 -12.67
C MET A 105 10.61 -0.14 -13.78
N ASP A 106 11.11 0.37 -14.91
CA ASP A 106 11.56 -0.46 -16.01
C ASP A 106 12.91 -1.11 -15.65
N TYR A 107 12.84 -2.25 -14.98
CA TYR A 107 13.99 -2.98 -14.47
C TYR A 107 14.28 -4.19 -15.35
N ALA A 108 15.50 -4.30 -15.88
CA ALA A 108 15.93 -5.49 -16.61
C ALA A 108 16.54 -6.50 -15.64
N TRP A 109 15.97 -7.70 -15.57
CA TRP A 109 16.48 -8.73 -14.67
C TRP A 109 17.62 -9.52 -15.34
N ALA A 110 18.77 -9.59 -14.68
CA ALA A 110 19.81 -10.56 -15.05
C ALA A 110 19.34 -12.00 -14.74
N GLY A 111 19.74 -12.99 -15.55
CA GLY A 111 19.32 -14.39 -15.42
C GLY A 111 19.50 -14.94 -13.99
N ASN A 112 20.69 -14.79 -13.43
CA ASN A 112 21.01 -15.18 -12.05
C ASN A 112 20.15 -14.48 -10.98
N SER A 113 19.70 -13.25 -11.25
CA SER A 113 18.89 -12.44 -10.35
C SER A 113 17.43 -12.90 -10.38
N ARG A 114 16.94 -13.36 -11.53
CA ARG A 114 15.61 -13.99 -11.67
C ARG A 114 15.53 -15.26 -10.85
N GLU A 115 16.50 -16.15 -11.03
CA GLU A 115 16.61 -17.40 -10.28
C GLU A 115 16.74 -17.15 -8.78
N ARG A 116 17.62 -16.22 -8.39
CA ARG A 116 17.79 -15.84 -6.98
C ARG A 116 16.51 -15.26 -6.40
N PHE A 117 15.78 -14.42 -7.12
CA PHE A 117 14.50 -13.88 -6.66
C PHE A 117 13.47 -15.01 -6.49
N ALA A 118 13.35 -15.92 -7.47
CA ALA A 118 12.47 -17.08 -7.41
C ALA A 118 12.83 -18.08 -6.30
N ALA A 119 14.10 -18.14 -5.87
CA ALA A 119 14.54 -18.93 -4.73
C ALA A 119 14.46 -18.17 -3.38
N THR A 120 14.31 -16.85 -3.42
CA THR A 120 14.27 -16.01 -2.20
C THR A 120 12.96 -16.25 -1.45
N PRO A 121 12.98 -16.44 -0.11
CA PRO A 121 11.76 -16.57 0.66
C PRO A 121 10.84 -15.37 0.51
N GLN A 122 9.54 -15.60 0.54
CA GLN A 122 8.53 -14.57 0.26
C GLN A 122 8.63 -13.34 1.14
N ARG A 123 8.95 -13.59 2.40
CA ARG A 123 9.23 -12.55 3.38
C ARG A 123 10.36 -11.61 2.96
N ALA A 124 11.43 -12.14 2.37
CA ALA A 124 12.53 -11.32 1.89
C ALA A 124 12.12 -10.55 0.63
N ARG A 125 11.38 -11.18 -0.30
CA ARG A 125 10.78 -10.48 -1.46
C ARG A 125 9.88 -9.32 -1.03
N TYR A 126 9.10 -9.49 0.04
CA TYR A 126 8.25 -8.44 0.60
C TYR A 126 9.04 -7.21 1.06
N LEU A 127 10.18 -7.44 1.74
CA LEU A 127 11.05 -6.37 2.19
C LEU A 127 11.73 -5.69 1.00
N VAL A 128 12.24 -6.45 0.04
CA VAL A 128 12.86 -5.93 -1.20
C VAL A 128 11.87 -5.10 -2.01
N SER A 129 10.60 -5.50 -2.03
CA SER A 129 9.54 -4.78 -2.76
C SER A 129 8.99 -3.56 -2.01
N ASN A 130 9.48 -3.24 -0.81
CA ASN A 130 9.00 -2.09 -0.04
C ASN A 130 9.83 -0.83 -0.36
N ALA A 131 9.21 0.18 -0.97
CA ALA A 131 9.93 1.40 -1.39
C ALA A 131 10.51 2.20 -0.20
N LEU A 132 9.96 2.04 1.02
CA LEU A 132 10.50 2.70 2.20
C LEU A 132 11.78 2.04 2.73
N MET A 133 11.95 0.74 2.45
CA MET A 133 13.10 -0.03 2.90
C MET A 133 14.18 -0.15 1.83
N ASN A 134 13.76 -0.33 0.58
CA ASN A 134 14.64 -0.50 -0.58
C ASN A 134 14.22 0.50 -1.67
N PRO A 135 14.39 1.80 -1.41
CA PRO A 135 14.05 2.80 -2.39
C PRO A 135 14.97 2.71 -3.62
N PRO A 136 14.48 3.01 -4.84
CA PRO A 136 15.32 3.08 -6.02
C PRO A 136 16.37 4.20 -5.90
N LEU A 137 17.43 4.08 -6.70
CA LEU A 137 18.57 5.00 -6.67
C LEU A 137 18.29 6.29 -7.46
N GLY A 138 18.71 7.43 -6.91
CA GLY A 138 18.91 8.68 -7.62
C GLY A 138 17.81 9.08 -8.61
N ASN A 139 18.17 9.12 -9.90
CA ASN A 139 17.33 9.57 -11.00
C ASN A 139 16.54 8.44 -11.70
N THR A 140 16.44 7.24 -11.09
CA THR A 140 15.69 6.13 -11.69
C THR A 140 14.27 6.58 -12.07
N PRO A 141 13.87 6.41 -13.35
CA PRO A 141 12.52 6.76 -13.80
C PRO A 141 11.48 5.82 -13.20
N LEU A 142 10.41 6.38 -12.65
CA LEU A 142 9.32 5.68 -12.01
C LEU A 142 7.98 6.09 -12.62
N HIS A 143 7.10 5.11 -12.78
CA HIS A 143 5.70 5.33 -13.14
C HIS A 143 4.86 5.15 -11.87
N SER A 144 4.16 6.22 -11.49
CA SER A 144 3.34 6.23 -10.30
C SER A 144 2.02 5.54 -10.56
N ILE A 145 1.61 4.69 -9.63
CA ILE A 145 0.37 3.94 -9.72
C ILE A 145 -0.43 4.19 -8.43
N GLN A 146 -1.66 4.66 -8.61
CA GLN A 146 -2.64 4.77 -7.53
C GLN A 146 -3.50 3.52 -7.52
N TYR A 147 -3.69 2.92 -6.35
CA TYR A 147 -4.36 1.62 -6.21
C TYR A 147 -5.61 1.75 -5.36
N ALA A 148 -6.78 1.50 -5.93
CA ALA A 148 -8.06 1.54 -5.22
C ALA A 148 -8.71 0.16 -5.18
N ARG A 149 -8.86 -0.39 -3.97
CA ARG A 149 -9.54 -1.68 -3.70
C ARG A 149 -10.94 -1.54 -3.11
N HIS A 150 -11.35 -0.32 -2.77
CA HIS A 150 -12.70 -0.01 -2.33
C HIS A 150 -13.05 1.45 -2.62
N LYS A 151 -14.34 1.73 -2.66
CA LYS A 151 -14.90 3.06 -2.98
C LYS A 151 -14.43 4.24 -2.15
N ASN A 152 -13.91 3.98 -0.95
CA ASN A 152 -13.44 5.02 -0.04
C ASN A 152 -11.96 5.40 -0.23
N VAL A 153 -11.19 4.66 -1.04
CA VAL A 153 -9.78 4.98 -1.28
C VAL A 153 -9.69 6.33 -2.02
N PRO A 154 -8.99 7.34 -1.48
CA PRO A 154 -8.84 8.60 -2.16
C PRO A 154 -7.87 8.47 -3.35
N LEU A 155 -8.34 8.83 -4.54
CA LEU A 155 -7.50 9.07 -5.73
C LEU A 155 -7.35 10.57 -5.96
N TYR A 156 -6.26 10.95 -6.61
CA TYR A 156 -5.93 12.34 -6.90
C TYR A 156 -5.51 12.50 -8.36
N MET A 157 -5.76 13.69 -8.91
CA MET A 157 -5.05 14.10 -10.10
C MET A 157 -3.62 14.50 -9.76
N THR A 158 -2.72 14.08 -10.62
CA THR A 158 -1.28 14.39 -10.54
C THR A 158 -0.90 15.30 -11.70
N PRO A 159 0.12 16.19 -11.54
CA PRO A 159 0.57 17.06 -12.62
C PRO A 159 1.07 16.31 -13.86
N ARG A 160 1.67 15.13 -13.64
CA ARG A 160 2.05 14.20 -14.71
C ARG A 160 1.05 13.03 -14.73
N PRO A 161 0.65 12.52 -15.90
CA PRO A 161 -0.21 11.34 -15.99
C PRO A 161 0.37 10.17 -15.18
N SER A 162 -0.47 9.59 -14.33
CA SER A 162 -0.17 8.39 -13.54
C SER A 162 -1.10 7.25 -13.98
N LEU A 163 -0.85 6.03 -13.52
CA LEU A 163 -1.80 4.93 -13.70
C LEU A 163 -2.72 4.82 -12.49
N ILE A 164 -3.94 4.39 -12.74
CA ILE A 164 -4.92 4.03 -11.71
C ILE A 164 -5.25 2.55 -11.90
N ILE A 165 -5.07 1.77 -10.85
CA ILE A 165 -5.58 0.41 -10.76
C ILE A 165 -6.82 0.42 -9.88
N LEU A 166 -7.95 0.01 -10.46
CA LEU A 166 -9.20 -0.24 -9.75
C LEU A 166 -9.38 -1.75 -9.61
N GLN A 167 -9.54 -2.23 -8.39
CA GLN A 167 -9.83 -3.63 -8.10
C GLN A 167 -11.28 -3.74 -7.62
N ILE A 168 -12.20 -4.04 -8.54
CA ILE A 168 -13.65 -4.14 -8.28
C ILE A 168 -14.08 -5.60 -8.45
N GLU A 169 -14.62 -5.97 -9.61
CA GLU A 169 -14.91 -7.35 -10.04
C GLU A 169 -13.80 -7.95 -10.91
N SER A 170 -12.85 -7.11 -11.33
CA SER A 170 -11.65 -7.44 -12.10
C SER A 170 -10.62 -6.35 -11.82
N PHE A 171 -9.42 -6.48 -12.38
CA PHE A 171 -8.48 -5.37 -12.42
C PHE A 171 -8.83 -4.45 -13.59
N TYR A 172 -8.92 -3.16 -13.34
CA TYR A 172 -9.01 -2.15 -14.40
C TYR A 172 -7.79 -1.23 -14.30
N VAL A 173 -7.02 -1.12 -15.38
CA VAL A 173 -5.84 -0.24 -15.43
C VAL A 173 -6.04 0.85 -16.44
N VAL A 174 -6.12 2.08 -15.93
CA VAL A 174 -6.47 3.26 -16.72
C VAL A 174 -5.44 4.35 -16.46
N PRO A 175 -4.92 5.03 -17.51
CA PRO A 175 -4.24 6.30 -17.33
C PRO A 175 -5.13 7.31 -16.59
N SER A 176 -4.55 8.09 -15.68
CA SER A 176 -5.32 9.00 -14.82
C SER A 176 -6.14 10.03 -15.60
N THR A 177 -5.64 10.45 -16.77
CA THR A 177 -6.33 11.36 -17.70
C THR A 177 -7.58 10.72 -18.29
N GLU A 178 -7.45 9.49 -18.80
CA GLU A 178 -8.55 8.72 -19.38
C GLU A 178 -9.56 8.29 -18.32
N ALA A 179 -9.11 8.00 -17.10
CA ALA A 179 -9.97 7.63 -15.99
C ALA A 179 -10.94 8.75 -15.61
N VAL A 180 -10.49 10.01 -15.66
CA VAL A 180 -11.34 11.17 -15.39
C VAL A 180 -12.47 11.28 -16.41
N GLU A 181 -12.15 11.06 -17.68
CA GLU A 181 -13.13 11.11 -18.77
C GLU A 181 -14.11 9.93 -18.70
N ALA A 182 -13.58 8.71 -18.60
CA ALA A 182 -14.36 7.47 -18.58
C ALA A 182 -15.33 7.43 -17.38
N LEU A 183 -14.88 7.90 -16.21
CA LEU A 183 -15.68 7.90 -14.98
C LEU A 183 -16.38 9.24 -14.72
N ARG A 184 -16.28 10.20 -15.66
CA ARG A 184 -16.87 11.55 -15.55
C ARG A 184 -16.55 12.22 -14.20
N LEU A 185 -15.33 12.03 -13.72
CA LEU A 185 -14.92 12.53 -12.40
C LEU A 185 -14.70 14.03 -12.48
N LYS A 186 -15.17 14.75 -11.46
CA LYS A 186 -14.87 16.18 -11.31
C LYS A 186 -13.85 16.34 -10.20
N SER A 187 -12.65 16.80 -10.53
CA SER A 187 -11.64 17.08 -9.50
C SER A 187 -12.16 18.13 -8.51
N LYS A 188 -11.87 17.93 -7.23
CA LYS A 188 -12.02 18.95 -6.19
C LYS A 188 -10.86 19.95 -6.25
N ALA A 189 -11.01 21.05 -5.51
CA ALA A 189 -9.97 22.08 -5.37
C ALA A 189 -8.65 21.54 -4.79
N ASP A 190 -8.71 20.48 -3.99
CA ASP A 190 -7.55 19.77 -3.42
C ASP A 190 -6.93 18.73 -4.38
N GLY A 191 -7.39 18.68 -5.64
CA GLY A 191 -6.97 17.70 -6.63
C GLY A 191 -7.53 16.30 -6.40
N ARG A 192 -8.34 16.08 -5.36
CA ARG A 192 -8.96 14.78 -5.10
C ARG A 192 -9.98 14.49 -6.18
N LEU A 193 -10.07 13.23 -6.58
CA LEU A 193 -11.09 12.72 -7.49
C LEU A 193 -12.29 12.18 -6.68
N PRO A 194 -13.29 13.00 -6.33
CA PRO A 194 -14.56 12.49 -5.82
C PRO A 194 -15.26 11.71 -6.93
N GLY A 195 -15.96 10.64 -6.56
CA GLY A 195 -16.83 9.92 -7.51
C GLY A 195 -16.42 8.49 -7.81
N LEU A 196 -15.30 7.99 -7.28
CA LEU A 196 -15.02 6.55 -7.27
C LEU A 196 -16.18 5.72 -6.74
N ARG A 197 -16.95 6.27 -5.80
CA ARG A 197 -18.14 5.61 -5.29
C ARG A 197 -19.18 5.35 -6.38
N ALA A 198 -19.39 6.29 -7.31
CA ALA A 198 -20.27 6.06 -8.46
C ALA A 198 -19.65 5.05 -9.44
N ALA A 199 -18.33 5.09 -9.62
CA ALA A 199 -17.61 4.08 -10.40
C ALA A 199 -17.66 2.69 -9.77
N TRP A 200 -17.89 2.57 -8.45
CA TRP A 200 -17.93 1.32 -7.70
C TRP A 200 -19.33 0.74 -7.53
N ASP A 201 -20.31 1.62 -7.30
CA ASP A 201 -21.71 1.27 -7.06
C ASP A 201 -22.55 1.31 -8.38
N GLY A 202 -21.92 1.61 -9.52
CA GLY A 202 -22.58 1.89 -10.81
C GLY A 202 -22.14 0.99 -11.97
N ASP A 203 -22.53 1.36 -13.19
CA ASP A 203 -22.24 0.61 -14.42
C ASP A 203 -20.76 0.70 -14.83
N HIS A 204 -20.08 -0.45 -14.89
CA HIS A 204 -18.67 -0.56 -15.24
C HIS A 204 -18.41 -0.72 -16.75
N ARG A 205 -19.44 -0.68 -17.63
CA ARG A 205 -19.26 -0.86 -19.08
C ARG A 205 -18.23 0.09 -19.70
N HIS A 206 -18.09 1.29 -19.17
CA HIS A 206 -17.08 2.27 -19.62
C HIS A 206 -15.64 1.86 -19.26
N LEU A 207 -15.45 0.95 -18.31
CA LEU A 207 -14.15 0.44 -17.88
C LEU A 207 -13.74 -0.85 -18.60
N GLU A 208 -14.65 -1.54 -19.30
CA GLU A 208 -14.35 -2.80 -20.01
C GLU A 208 -13.13 -2.74 -20.95
N PRO A 209 -12.86 -1.64 -21.70
CA PRO A 209 -11.65 -1.54 -22.51
C PRO A 209 -10.33 -1.62 -21.72
N TYR A 210 -10.39 -1.44 -20.39
CA TYR A 210 -9.25 -1.42 -19.49
C TYR A 210 -9.17 -2.65 -18.59
N ARG A 211 -10.08 -3.61 -18.79
CA ARG A 211 -10.20 -4.80 -17.96
C ARG A 211 -9.03 -5.76 -18.15
N CYS A 212 -8.56 -6.30 -17.03
CA CYS A 212 -7.57 -7.36 -16.94
C CYS A 212 -8.15 -8.47 -16.04
N ASN A 213 -8.08 -9.72 -16.51
CA ASN A 213 -8.77 -10.85 -15.88
C ASN A 213 -7.91 -11.59 -14.85
N ASP A 214 -6.60 -11.30 -14.83
CA ASP A 214 -5.61 -11.96 -14.01
C ASP A 214 -4.39 -11.04 -13.82
N VAL A 215 -3.39 -11.50 -13.06
CA VAL A 215 -2.18 -10.71 -12.78
C VAL A 215 -1.27 -10.57 -14.01
N GLU A 216 -1.26 -11.54 -14.92
CA GLU A 216 -0.41 -11.50 -16.12
C GLU A 216 -0.90 -10.48 -17.15
N SER A 217 -2.20 -10.43 -17.39
CA SER A 217 -2.87 -9.41 -18.19
C SER A 217 -2.70 -8.04 -17.56
N LEU A 218 -2.82 -7.94 -16.23
CA LEU A 218 -2.53 -6.71 -15.47
C LEU A 218 -1.10 -6.24 -15.70
N TYR A 219 -0.12 -7.14 -15.54
CA TYR A 219 1.30 -6.86 -15.76
C TYR A 219 1.57 -6.38 -17.19
N SER A 220 1.06 -7.11 -18.18
CA SER A 220 1.25 -6.81 -19.60
C SER A 220 0.67 -5.45 -19.96
N ARG A 221 -0.51 -5.12 -19.42
CA ARG A 221 -1.15 -3.82 -19.64
C ARG A 221 -0.36 -2.68 -19.00
N ILE A 222 0.20 -2.88 -17.80
CA ILE A 222 1.07 -1.87 -17.18
C ILE A 222 2.33 -1.64 -18.01
N LEU A 223 2.98 -2.70 -18.50
CA LEU A 223 4.15 -2.57 -19.39
C LEU A 223 3.82 -1.78 -20.64
N GLU A 224 2.71 -2.12 -21.32
CA GLU A 224 2.27 -1.42 -22.53
C GLU A 224 2.08 0.07 -22.24
N LEU A 225 1.32 0.40 -21.19
CA LEU A 225 1.02 1.76 -20.80
C LEU A 225 2.24 2.53 -20.30
N CYS A 226 3.25 1.87 -19.73
CA CYS A 226 4.48 2.51 -19.25
C CYS A 226 5.60 2.56 -20.32
N SER A 227 5.49 1.79 -21.41
CA SER A 227 6.53 1.74 -22.45
C SER A 227 6.62 3.00 -23.33
N ARG A 228 5.54 3.78 -23.40
CA ARG A 228 5.41 4.96 -24.27
C ARG A 228 5.50 6.32 -23.55
N PRO A 229 4.94 6.52 -22.34
CA PRO A 229 4.94 7.82 -21.70
C PRO A 229 6.27 8.10 -20.98
N THR A 230 6.55 9.38 -20.83
CA THR A 230 7.58 9.87 -19.91
C THR A 230 7.27 9.40 -18.49
N ALA A 231 8.30 9.02 -17.74
CA ALA A 231 8.17 8.63 -16.35
C ALA A 231 7.36 9.67 -15.54
N THR A 232 6.48 9.19 -14.66
CA THR A 232 5.68 10.08 -13.81
C THR A 232 6.55 10.81 -12.80
N MET A 233 7.59 10.17 -12.27
CA MET A 233 8.53 10.79 -11.35
C MET A 233 9.89 10.11 -11.37
N THR A 234 10.88 10.74 -10.77
CA THR A 234 12.17 10.10 -10.43
C THR A 234 12.12 9.50 -9.03
N ALA A 235 13.06 8.60 -8.72
CA ALA A 235 13.21 8.07 -7.38
C ALA A 235 13.52 9.18 -6.36
N GLU A 236 14.33 10.18 -6.72
CA GLU A 236 14.58 11.35 -5.89
C GLU A 236 13.30 12.15 -5.58
N GLU A 237 12.43 12.37 -6.57
CA GLU A 237 11.13 12.99 -6.36
C GLU A 237 10.26 12.15 -5.40
N LEU A 238 10.25 10.83 -5.55
CA LEU A 238 9.56 9.91 -4.63
C LEU A 238 10.08 10.06 -3.19
N HIS A 239 11.41 10.06 -3.00
CA HIS A 239 12.06 10.20 -1.70
C HIS A 239 11.68 11.46 -0.92
N ARG A 240 11.43 12.55 -1.65
CA ARG A 240 11.03 13.85 -1.08
C ARG A 240 9.58 13.85 -0.61
N ILE A 241 8.71 13.06 -1.23
CA ILE A 241 7.29 12.97 -0.87
C ILE A 241 6.96 11.83 0.10
N LEU A 242 7.94 10.98 0.43
CA LEU A 242 7.75 9.93 1.42
C LEU A 242 7.39 10.56 2.78
N PRO A 243 6.32 10.09 3.45
CA PRO A 243 5.93 10.56 4.77
C PRO A 243 7.05 10.25 5.76
N ARG A 244 7.69 11.29 6.30
CA ARG A 244 8.71 11.15 7.34
C ARG A 244 8.11 11.53 8.69
N PRO A 245 8.47 10.81 9.77
CA PRO A 245 8.16 11.31 11.10
C PRO A 245 8.79 12.71 11.26
N PRO A 246 8.17 13.60 12.04
CA PRO A 246 8.77 14.90 12.33
C PRO A 246 10.17 14.70 12.94
N PRO A 247 11.10 15.65 12.70
CA PRO A 247 12.41 15.60 13.33
C PRO A 247 12.24 15.50 14.85
N TRP A 248 13.12 14.73 15.49
CA TRP A 248 13.12 14.54 16.93
C TRP A 248 13.19 15.91 17.62
N HIS A 249 12.33 16.15 18.61
CA HIS A 249 12.62 17.19 19.57
C HIS A 249 13.84 16.76 20.38
N ASP A 250 14.83 17.63 20.50
CA ASP A 250 16.04 17.38 21.29
C ASP A 250 15.65 16.88 22.69
N GLY A 251 16.16 15.70 23.07
CA GLY A 251 16.03 15.18 24.43
C GLY A 251 15.11 13.96 24.64
N THR A 252 14.47 13.38 23.61
CA THR A 252 13.79 12.07 23.77
C THR A 252 14.70 10.92 23.31
N PRO A 253 15.18 10.05 24.22
CA PRO A 253 16.02 8.92 23.84
C PRO A 253 15.34 7.95 22.87
N LEU A 254 16.15 7.32 21.99
CA LEU A 254 15.69 6.16 21.23
C LEU A 254 15.25 5.05 22.20
N GLY A 255 14.08 4.46 21.94
CA GLY A 255 13.55 3.39 22.79
C GLY A 255 12.72 3.87 23.99
N THR A 256 12.51 5.18 24.18
CA THR A 256 11.54 5.66 25.17
C THR A 256 10.13 5.33 24.69
N VAL A 257 9.53 4.34 25.35
CA VAL A 257 8.10 4.02 25.20
C VAL A 257 7.35 5.24 25.73
N GLU A 258 6.66 5.95 24.84
CA GLU A 258 5.67 6.92 25.28
C GLU A 258 4.64 6.15 26.09
N VAL A 259 4.57 6.42 27.38
CA VAL A 259 3.43 6.01 28.19
C VAL A 259 2.24 6.72 27.57
N VAL A 260 1.52 6.03 26.70
CA VAL A 260 0.20 6.46 26.26
C VAL A 260 -0.61 6.48 27.54
N LYS A 261 -0.74 7.67 28.14
CA LYS A 261 -1.73 7.89 29.16
C LYS A 261 -3.06 7.68 28.44
N ASP A 262 -3.61 6.48 28.59
CA ASP A 262 -4.99 6.23 28.28
C ASP A 262 -5.77 7.26 29.09
N ASN A 263 -6.23 8.32 28.42
CA ASN A 263 -7.21 9.22 28.99
C ASN A 263 -8.54 8.46 29.02
N ALA A 264 -8.61 7.44 29.88
CA ALA A 264 -9.82 6.80 30.34
C ALA A 264 -10.50 7.75 31.32
N SER A 265 -11.07 8.84 30.80
CA SER A 265 -11.96 9.73 31.56
C SER A 265 -12.73 10.68 30.65
N GLY A 266 -13.38 10.12 29.63
CA GLY A 266 -14.57 10.74 29.04
C GLY A 266 -15.80 9.96 29.50
N PRO A 267 -16.76 10.55 30.24
CA PRO A 267 -17.95 9.83 30.65
C PRO A 267 -18.73 9.41 29.41
N SER A 268 -18.86 8.11 29.22
CA SER A 268 -19.78 7.50 28.25
C SER A 268 -21.19 8.00 28.57
N SER A 269 -21.69 8.99 27.84
CA SER A 269 -23.09 9.39 27.92
C SER A 269 -23.93 8.28 27.30
N LYS A 270 -24.38 7.34 28.13
CA LYS A 270 -25.49 6.45 27.79
C LYS A 270 -26.74 7.34 27.70
N ARG A 271 -27.04 7.89 26.53
CA ARG A 271 -28.38 8.39 26.23
C ARG A 271 -29.27 7.17 26.03
N GLY A 272 -30.02 6.84 27.07
CA GLY A 272 -31.05 5.82 27.02
C GLY A 272 -32.12 6.19 25.99
N ALA A 273 -32.29 5.36 24.98
CA ALA A 273 -33.48 5.37 24.14
C ALA A 273 -34.61 4.70 24.94
N ARG A 274 -35.50 5.52 25.51
CA ARG A 274 -36.78 5.10 26.08
C ARG A 274 -37.69 4.69 24.92
N TYR A 275 -37.90 3.40 24.72
CA TYR A 275 -39.00 2.89 23.89
C TYR A 275 -40.31 3.14 24.61
N THR A 276 -41.15 4.04 24.08
CA THR A 276 -42.56 4.13 24.44
C THR A 276 -43.34 3.17 23.55
N ARG A 277 -43.97 2.17 24.19
CA ARG A 277 -44.83 1.18 23.54
C ARG A 277 -46.21 1.80 23.34
N GLY A 278 -46.52 2.22 22.12
CA GLY A 278 -47.88 2.62 21.73
C GLY A 278 -48.77 1.39 21.62
N LYS A 279 -49.83 1.33 22.43
CA LYS A 279 -50.99 0.47 22.20
C LYS A 279 -51.84 1.10 21.09
N ARG A 280 -52.15 0.34 20.04
CA ARG A 280 -53.46 0.28 19.38
C ARG A 280 -53.62 -1.12 18.82
#